data_AF-A0A5C3E4I7-F1
#
_entry.id   AF-A0A5C3E4I7-F1
#
_cell.length_a   1.000
_cell.length_b   1.000
_cell.length_c   1.000
_cell.angle_alpha   90.00
_cell.angle_beta   90.00
_cell.angle_gamma   90.00
#
_symmetry.space_group_name_H-M   'P 1'
#
loop_
_entity.id
_entity.type
_entity.pdbx_description
1 polymer ?
#
loop_
_entity_poly.entity_id
_entity_poly.type
_entity_poly.pdbx_seq_one_letter_code
_entity_poly.pdbx_strand_id
1 'polypeptide(L)'
;MDADCSGDPNFPRGLRIQPSSLHRSIKSAQNHALNGTQNSQAASGDHSTATNDAEAASWGQDTAEDIKYYGIAGRIWEAAYLLARYVHPANQLAGDLAFDPPCSLFDRPSSERLTIVELGSGAGYGSLHLARQLVQHAQSISSKLPQARLVLTDLENVVPLMERNVARAGYQQASNIIDVRVRSLAWGNSEHASNLLSELSIQETAVNPLSHILCSDLVYFPQLLPPLLRSIISLSGYGLADDKSNSSAKTGPELIISYKIRSLTKEQPFWAALGSWFDFQAVDCRTIPRKATSTDDEPEVEWHRFGSQGQDYGATADSDQELFVFVGHRRKDTIGCLAPECDADLMQGKRLRPRPASDDDDFELVSPSSGGEDYFEWLLLSNMGAGLG
;
A
#
# COMPACT_ATOMS: atom_id res chain seq x y z
N MET A 1 -17.33 27.79 -12.59
CA MET A 1 -18.37 27.46 -11.61
C MET A 1 -17.69 26.55 -10.61
N ASP A 2 -17.33 27.05 -9.44
CA ASP A 2 -16.74 26.19 -8.41
C ASP A 2 -17.89 25.35 -7.84
N ALA A 3 -17.80 24.03 -8.01
CA ALA A 3 -18.77 23.11 -7.43
C ALA A 3 -18.76 23.30 -5.91
N ASP A 4 -19.94 23.35 -5.29
CA ASP A 4 -20.06 23.32 -3.84
C ASP A 4 -19.50 21.97 -3.34
N CYS A 5 -18.25 21.98 -2.88
CA CYS A 5 -17.55 20.79 -2.36
C CYS A 5 -17.90 20.51 -0.89
N SER A 6 -18.96 21.12 -0.35
CA SER A 6 -19.35 20.89 1.03
C SER A 6 -19.83 19.45 1.24
N GLY A 7 -19.06 18.71 2.05
CA GLY A 7 -19.36 17.31 2.39
C GLY A 7 -18.59 16.27 1.58
N ASP A 8 -17.81 16.67 0.57
CA ASP A 8 -16.90 15.75 -0.12
C ASP A 8 -15.70 15.42 0.79
N PRO A 9 -15.48 14.13 1.16
CA PRO A 9 -14.35 13.74 2.00
C PRO A 9 -12.98 14.07 1.38
N ASN A 10 -12.91 14.31 0.07
CA ASN A 10 -11.68 14.70 -0.60
C ASN A 10 -11.24 16.15 -0.28
N PHE A 11 -12.15 16.99 0.21
CA PHE A 11 -11.91 18.41 0.51
C PHE A 11 -12.12 18.72 2.00
N PRO A 12 -11.30 18.14 2.91
CA PRO A 12 -11.44 18.36 4.34
C PRO A 12 -11.19 19.83 4.70
N ARG A 13 -12.07 20.40 5.54
CA ARG A 13 -12.00 21.81 5.94
C ARG A 13 -10.70 22.10 6.67
N GLY A 14 -10.01 23.17 6.26
CA GLY A 14 -8.80 23.67 6.92
C GLY A 14 -7.51 22.92 6.57
N LEU A 15 -7.55 21.91 5.70
CA LEU A 15 -6.34 21.23 5.23
C LEU A 15 -5.75 21.98 4.03
N ARG A 16 -4.50 22.42 4.15
CA ARG A 16 -3.75 23.01 3.02
C ARG A 16 -3.01 21.90 2.27
N ILE A 17 -3.46 21.61 1.06
CA ILE A 17 -2.88 20.57 0.20
C ILE A 17 -1.98 21.22 -0.85
N GLN A 18 -0.77 20.72 -1.00
CA GLN A 18 0.21 21.19 -2.00
C GLN A 18 0.81 20.02 -2.76
N PRO A 19 1.19 20.22 -4.04
CA PRO A 19 1.87 19.19 -4.82
C PRO A 19 3.09 18.61 -4.11
N SER A 20 3.29 17.30 -4.26
CA SER A 20 4.44 16.57 -3.71
C SER A 20 5.78 17.11 -4.23
N SER A 21 5.81 17.59 -5.49
CA SER A 21 7.00 18.10 -6.17
C SER A 21 7.60 19.34 -5.52
N LEU A 22 6.79 20.19 -4.89
CA LEU A 22 7.27 21.38 -4.16
C LEU A 22 8.14 21.01 -2.97
N HIS A 23 7.91 19.84 -2.35
CA HIS A 23 8.72 19.36 -1.24
C HIS A 23 10.06 18.74 -1.69
N ARG A 24 10.15 18.25 -2.93
CA ARG A 24 11.40 17.71 -3.52
C ARG A 24 12.26 18.77 -4.20
N SER A 25 11.65 19.69 -4.96
CA SER A 25 12.36 20.68 -5.78
C SER A 25 13.08 21.75 -4.95
N ILE A 26 12.48 22.20 -3.84
CA ILE A 26 13.12 23.18 -2.93
C ILE A 26 14.40 22.61 -2.30
N LYS A 27 14.47 21.29 -2.09
CA LYS A 27 15.60 20.62 -1.43
C LYS A 27 16.68 20.11 -2.41
N SER A 28 16.33 19.77 -3.66
CA SER A 28 17.35 19.41 -4.67
C SER A 28 18.11 20.63 -5.21
N ALA A 29 17.47 21.80 -5.26
CA ALA A 29 18.12 23.05 -5.67
C ALA A 29 19.20 23.52 -4.67
N GLN A 30 19.05 23.22 -3.37
CA GLN A 30 20.08 23.51 -2.35
C GLN A 30 21.32 22.62 -2.48
N ASN A 31 21.16 21.36 -2.91
CA ASN A 31 22.30 20.45 -3.14
C ASN A 31 23.06 20.78 -4.44
N HIS A 32 22.40 21.36 -5.45
CA HIS A 32 23.08 21.83 -6.66
C HIS A 32 23.86 23.14 -6.47
N ALA A 33 23.47 23.99 -5.50
CA ALA A 33 24.21 25.23 -5.20
C ALA A 33 25.57 24.99 -4.53
N LEU A 34 25.78 23.83 -3.91
CA LEU A 34 27.05 23.48 -3.24
C LEU A 34 28.06 22.76 -4.15
N ASN A 35 27.64 22.25 -5.32
CA ASN A 35 28.50 21.52 -6.25
C ASN A 35 28.62 22.16 -7.65
N GLY A 36 28.13 23.38 -7.83
CA GLY A 36 28.03 24.07 -9.13
C GLY A 36 29.17 25.03 -9.44
N THR A 37 30.43 24.59 -9.42
CA THR A 37 31.51 25.31 -10.12
C THR A 37 32.46 24.32 -10.76
N GLN A 38 32.09 23.81 -11.94
CA GLN A 38 32.99 23.72 -13.11
C GLN A 38 32.32 23.04 -14.30
N ASN A 39 32.62 23.61 -15.46
CA ASN A 39 32.57 23.06 -16.81
C ASN A 39 31.23 23.07 -17.57
N SER A 40 30.99 24.24 -18.16
CA SER A 40 30.36 24.36 -19.48
C SER A 40 31.38 24.01 -20.58
N GLN A 41 31.04 23.10 -21.51
CA GLN A 41 30.99 23.35 -22.96
C GLN A 41 30.84 22.06 -23.81
N ALA A 42 29.82 22.13 -24.68
CA ALA A 42 29.73 21.65 -26.06
C ALA A 42 29.82 20.14 -26.40
N ALA A 43 28.69 19.58 -26.85
CA ALA A 43 28.59 18.91 -28.16
C ALA A 43 27.13 18.81 -28.61
N SER A 44 26.91 19.18 -29.86
CA SER A 44 25.65 19.28 -30.59
C SER A 44 25.32 18.02 -31.39
N GLY A 45 24.04 17.65 -31.46
CA GLY A 45 23.44 16.79 -32.50
C GLY A 45 22.94 15.44 -31.97
N ASP A 46 21.62 15.24 -31.87
CA ASP A 46 20.81 14.69 -32.98
C ASP A 46 19.31 14.74 -32.59
N HIS A 47 18.49 15.23 -33.51
CA HIS A 47 17.05 15.49 -33.33
C HIS A 47 16.25 14.36 -33.96
N SER A 48 15.69 13.42 -33.18
CA SER A 48 14.47 12.64 -33.54
C SER A 48 14.07 11.46 -32.62
N THR A 49 14.26 11.55 -31.29
CA THR A 49 13.70 10.56 -30.34
C THR A 49 13.04 11.15 -29.09
N ALA A 50 13.10 12.47 -28.91
CA ALA A 50 12.71 13.13 -27.66
C ALA A 50 11.20 13.39 -27.46
N THR A 51 10.34 13.05 -28.43
CA THR A 51 8.91 13.40 -28.38
C THR A 51 8.01 12.35 -27.73
N ASN A 52 8.45 11.12 -27.54
CA ASN A 52 7.63 10.07 -26.91
C ASN A 52 7.88 9.89 -25.40
N ASP A 53 9.04 10.29 -24.88
CA ASP A 53 9.36 10.19 -23.45
C ASP A 53 8.79 11.35 -22.62
N ALA A 54 8.42 12.47 -23.26
CA ALA A 54 7.86 13.64 -22.58
C ALA A 54 6.38 13.48 -22.18
N GLU A 55 5.59 12.70 -22.92
CA GLU A 55 4.19 12.36 -22.56
C GLU A 55 4.09 11.18 -21.58
N ALA A 56 5.08 10.27 -21.61
CA ALA A 56 5.22 9.19 -20.63
C ALA A 56 5.54 9.69 -19.20
N ALA A 57 5.82 10.99 -19.03
CA ALA A 57 6.26 11.61 -17.78
C ALA A 57 5.15 11.99 -16.77
N SER A 58 3.85 11.83 -17.05
CA SER A 58 2.83 12.60 -16.29
C SER A 58 1.97 11.84 -15.25
N TRP A 59 2.14 10.54 -15.01
CA TRP A 59 1.35 9.83 -13.97
C TRP A 59 2.09 9.72 -12.61
N GLY A 60 3.43 9.75 -12.62
CA GLY A 60 4.26 9.66 -11.42
C GLY A 60 4.38 10.97 -10.63
N GLN A 61 3.62 12.00 -11.00
CA GLN A 61 3.62 13.32 -10.39
C GLN A 61 2.18 13.80 -10.22
N ASP A 62 1.89 14.44 -9.09
CA ASP A 62 0.65 15.17 -8.86
C ASP A 62 0.76 16.61 -9.36
N THR A 63 -0.39 17.16 -9.78
CA THR A 63 -0.48 18.52 -10.30
C THR A 63 -1.35 19.40 -9.38
N ALA A 64 -1.18 20.72 -9.49
CA ALA A 64 -2.05 21.65 -8.76
C ALA A 64 -3.52 21.52 -9.21
N GLU A 65 -3.71 21.19 -10.49
CA GLU A 65 -5.01 20.89 -11.09
C GLU A 65 -5.62 19.64 -10.47
N ASP A 66 -4.86 18.55 -10.34
CA ASP A 66 -5.36 17.32 -9.71
C ASP A 66 -5.80 17.56 -8.28
N ILE A 67 -5.01 18.29 -7.49
CA ILE A 67 -5.38 18.67 -6.12
C ILE A 67 -6.61 19.58 -6.11
N LYS A 68 -6.73 20.50 -7.07
CA LYS A 68 -7.90 21.37 -7.17
C LYS A 68 -9.18 20.58 -7.46
N TYR A 69 -9.12 19.57 -8.32
CA TYR A 69 -10.29 18.81 -8.76
C TYR A 69 -10.62 17.60 -7.88
N TYR A 70 -9.62 16.99 -7.26
CA TYR A 70 -9.76 15.73 -6.51
C TYR A 70 -9.27 15.85 -5.06
N GLY A 71 -8.89 17.04 -4.60
CA GLY A 71 -8.51 17.28 -3.21
C GLY A 71 -7.34 16.41 -2.77
N ILE A 72 -7.49 15.73 -1.62
CA ILE A 72 -6.45 14.84 -1.08
C ILE A 72 -6.14 13.64 -1.99
N ALA A 73 -7.12 13.17 -2.78
CA ALA A 73 -6.94 12.06 -3.72
C ALA A 73 -6.11 12.47 -4.94
N GLY A 74 -6.09 13.76 -5.28
CA GLY A 74 -5.26 14.31 -6.35
C GLY A 74 -3.77 14.45 -5.98
N ARG A 75 -3.43 14.36 -4.69
CA ARG A 75 -2.05 14.45 -4.20
C ARG A 75 -1.41 13.07 -4.10
N ILE A 76 -0.12 12.97 -4.43
CA ILE A 76 0.68 11.78 -4.10
C ILE A 76 1.30 11.97 -2.72
N TRP A 77 0.99 11.08 -1.79
CA TRP A 77 1.44 11.15 -0.41
C TRP A 77 2.77 10.43 -0.16
N GLU A 78 3.47 10.84 0.90
CA GLU A 78 4.83 10.38 1.20
C GLU A 78 4.93 8.85 1.35
N ALA A 79 3.96 8.24 2.04
CA ALA A 79 3.94 6.79 2.23
C ALA A 79 3.77 6.01 0.91
N ALA A 80 3.16 6.61 -0.12
CA ALA A 80 3.04 5.98 -1.44
C ALA A 80 4.40 5.77 -2.11
N TYR A 81 5.37 6.66 -1.87
CA TYR A 81 6.74 6.50 -2.34
C TYR A 81 7.48 5.39 -1.59
N LEU A 82 7.23 5.28 -0.28
CA LEU A 82 7.78 4.20 0.53
C LEU A 82 7.21 2.84 0.08
N LEU A 83 5.90 2.75 -0.15
CA LEU A 83 5.25 1.57 -0.72
C LEU A 83 5.85 1.19 -2.07
N ALA A 84 5.95 2.17 -2.98
CA ALA A 84 6.52 1.97 -4.31
C ALA A 84 7.94 1.37 -4.23
N ARG A 85 8.74 1.74 -3.23
CA ARG A 85 10.08 1.16 -3.00
C ARG A 85 10.03 -0.25 -2.42
N TYR A 86 9.13 -0.55 -1.48
CA TYR A 86 8.98 -1.89 -0.93
C TYR A 86 8.51 -2.90 -1.98
N VAL A 87 7.63 -2.49 -2.90
CA VAL A 87 7.07 -3.36 -3.96
C VAL A 87 8.00 -3.54 -5.17
N HIS A 88 9.29 -3.80 -4.90
CA HIS A 88 10.28 -4.15 -5.92
C HIS A 88 10.73 -5.61 -5.78
N PRO A 89 11.10 -6.26 -6.90
CA PRO A 89 11.77 -7.56 -6.85
C PRO A 89 13.09 -7.46 -6.09
N ALA A 90 13.36 -8.41 -5.19
CA ALA A 90 14.58 -8.45 -4.38
C ALA A 90 15.88 -8.42 -5.22
N ASN A 91 15.83 -8.97 -6.45
CA ASN A 91 16.96 -9.02 -7.37
C ASN A 91 17.15 -7.77 -8.25
N GLN A 92 16.30 -6.74 -8.13
CA GLN A 92 16.29 -5.57 -9.01
C GLN A 92 16.33 -4.22 -8.28
N LEU A 93 16.41 -4.21 -6.94
CA LEU A 93 16.49 -2.96 -6.18
C LEU A 93 17.78 -2.18 -6.50
N ALA A 94 17.60 -0.98 -7.03
CA ALA A 94 18.67 0.00 -7.14
C ALA A 94 19.16 0.38 -5.73
N GLY A 95 20.38 -0.06 -5.37
CA GLY A 95 20.97 0.21 -4.06
C GLY A 95 20.98 -0.98 -3.09
N ASP A 96 20.75 -2.20 -3.58
CA ASP A 96 21.05 -3.42 -2.85
C ASP A 96 20.29 -3.53 -1.50
N LEU A 97 19.05 -3.02 -1.37
CA LEU A 97 18.30 -3.15 -0.12
C LEU A 97 17.75 -4.58 0.05
N ALA A 98 17.98 -5.17 1.22
CA ALA A 98 17.24 -6.34 1.71
C ALA A 98 16.07 -5.86 2.57
N PHE A 99 14.94 -6.57 2.51
CA PHE A 99 13.79 -6.33 3.36
C PHE A 99 13.52 -7.56 4.24
N ASP A 100 13.08 -7.32 5.47
CA ASP A 100 12.55 -8.35 6.36
C ASP A 100 11.21 -7.88 6.95
N PRO A 101 10.08 -8.53 6.61
CA PRO A 101 9.98 -9.62 5.63
C PRO A 101 10.20 -9.12 4.19
N PRO A 102 10.58 -10.03 3.26
CA PRO A 102 10.68 -9.71 1.84
C PRO A 102 9.29 -9.50 1.22
N CYS A 103 9.25 -8.75 0.11
CA CYS A 103 8.01 -8.51 -0.62
C CYS A 103 7.54 -9.78 -1.34
N SER A 104 6.43 -10.36 -0.86
CA SER A 104 5.87 -11.64 -1.32
C SER A 104 5.29 -11.61 -2.75
N LEU A 105 5.16 -10.42 -3.34
CA LEU A 105 4.59 -10.21 -4.68
C LEU A 105 5.41 -10.83 -5.82
N PHE A 106 6.69 -11.12 -5.59
CA PHE A 106 7.62 -11.60 -6.62
C PHE A 106 8.12 -13.04 -6.37
N ASP A 107 8.01 -13.56 -5.16
CA ASP A 107 8.49 -14.90 -4.77
C ASP A 107 7.36 -15.95 -4.78
N ARG A 108 6.62 -16.07 -5.90
CA ARG A 108 5.50 -17.02 -6.01
C ARG A 108 5.72 -18.13 -7.04
N PRO A 109 5.13 -19.32 -6.81
CA PRO A 109 5.11 -20.38 -7.82
C PRO A 109 4.41 -19.88 -9.09
N SER A 110 4.92 -20.29 -10.26
CA SER A 110 4.38 -19.87 -11.57
C SER A 110 2.93 -20.27 -11.83
N SER A 111 2.32 -21.08 -10.96
CA SER A 111 0.94 -21.55 -11.06
C SER A 111 -0.08 -20.63 -10.39
N GLU A 112 0.34 -19.71 -9.51
CA GLU A 112 -0.59 -18.89 -8.72
C GLU A 112 -0.85 -17.54 -9.37
N ARG A 113 -2.11 -17.26 -9.70
CA ARG A 113 -2.53 -15.95 -10.20
C ARG A 113 -2.44 -14.92 -9.06
N LEU A 114 -1.80 -13.79 -9.33
CA LEU A 114 -1.81 -12.62 -8.47
C LEU A 114 -3.09 -11.81 -8.72
N THR A 115 -3.88 -11.59 -7.68
CA THR A 115 -5.01 -10.64 -7.69
C THR A 115 -4.83 -9.67 -6.54
N ILE A 116 -4.68 -8.39 -6.85
CA ILE A 116 -4.25 -7.35 -5.91
C ILE A 116 -5.27 -6.23 -5.96
N VAL A 117 -5.70 -5.76 -4.79
CA VAL A 117 -6.59 -4.61 -4.66
C VAL A 117 -5.89 -3.53 -3.86
N GLU A 118 -5.84 -2.29 -4.36
CA GLU A 118 -5.44 -1.12 -3.57
C GLU A 118 -6.68 -0.35 -3.12
N LEU A 119 -6.81 -0.15 -1.81
CA LEU A 119 -7.84 0.69 -1.22
C LEU A 119 -7.40 2.15 -1.24
N GLY A 120 -8.31 3.07 -1.58
CA GLY A 120 -8.03 4.52 -1.56
C GLY A 120 -6.83 4.90 -2.43
N SER A 121 -6.82 4.43 -3.68
CA SER A 121 -5.66 4.56 -4.56
C SER A 121 -5.31 6.01 -4.91
N GLY A 122 -6.26 6.94 -4.82
CA GLY A 122 -6.09 8.35 -5.18
C GLY A 122 -5.58 8.50 -6.62
N ALA A 123 -4.38 9.05 -6.78
CA ALA A 123 -3.70 9.15 -8.07
C ALA A 123 -3.21 7.79 -8.63
N GLY A 124 -3.24 6.71 -7.85
CA GLY A 124 -2.83 5.36 -8.24
C GLY A 124 -1.33 5.12 -8.20
N TYR A 125 -0.56 5.99 -7.56
CA TYR A 125 0.92 5.97 -7.61
C TYR A 125 1.51 4.62 -7.18
N GLY A 126 1.08 4.07 -6.04
CA GLY A 126 1.57 2.79 -5.51
C GLY A 126 1.31 1.63 -6.46
N SER A 127 0.04 1.41 -6.83
CA SER A 127 -0.35 0.37 -7.79
C SER A 127 0.30 0.51 -9.16
N LEU A 128 0.36 1.72 -9.74
CA LEU A 128 0.95 1.90 -11.06
C LEU A 128 2.47 1.66 -11.05
N HIS A 129 3.15 1.98 -9.94
CA HIS A 129 4.54 1.58 -9.74
C HIS A 129 4.67 0.06 -9.65
N LEU A 130 3.82 -0.61 -8.87
CA LEU A 130 3.80 -2.08 -8.79
C LEU A 130 3.53 -2.72 -10.16
N ALA A 131 2.58 -2.21 -10.94
CA ALA A 131 2.28 -2.69 -12.29
C ALA A 131 3.52 -2.67 -13.17
N ARG A 132 4.29 -1.57 -13.12
CA ARG A 132 5.57 -1.46 -13.81
C ARG A 132 6.58 -2.49 -13.34
N GLN A 133 6.72 -2.70 -12.03
CA GLN A 133 7.64 -3.69 -11.47
C GLN A 133 7.26 -5.13 -11.88
N LEU A 134 5.98 -5.49 -11.84
CA LEU A 134 5.50 -6.80 -12.28
C LEU A 134 5.81 -7.06 -13.76
N VAL A 135 5.60 -6.06 -14.63
CA VAL A 135 5.93 -6.18 -16.06
C VAL A 135 7.43 -6.33 -16.28
N GLN A 136 8.25 -5.52 -15.63
CA GLN A 136 9.71 -5.59 -15.74
C GLN A 136 10.25 -6.93 -15.22
N HIS A 137 9.73 -7.41 -14.08
CA HIS A 137 10.09 -8.70 -13.52
C HIS A 137 9.73 -9.84 -14.47
N ALA A 138 8.50 -9.85 -15.02
CA ALA A 138 8.04 -10.84 -15.99
C ALA A 138 8.90 -10.90 -17.26
N GLN A 139 9.42 -9.75 -17.71
CA GLN A 139 10.31 -9.67 -18.87
C GLN A 139 11.73 -10.15 -18.55
N SER A 140 12.17 -10.02 -17.29
CA SER A 140 13.52 -10.40 -16.86
C SER A 140 13.70 -11.91 -16.65
N ILE A 141 12.62 -12.63 -16.33
CA ILE A 141 12.67 -14.07 -16.10
C ILE A 141 12.26 -14.83 -17.36
N SER A 142 13.00 -15.90 -17.71
CA SER A 142 12.72 -16.70 -18.91
C SER A 142 11.46 -17.57 -18.81
N SER A 143 10.81 -17.61 -17.64
CA SER A 143 9.59 -18.36 -17.37
C SER A 143 8.35 -17.50 -17.57
N LYS A 144 7.31 -18.05 -18.18
CA LYS A 144 6.00 -17.39 -18.29
C LYS A 144 5.38 -17.24 -16.90
N LEU A 145 5.32 -16.01 -16.38
CA LEU A 145 4.54 -15.71 -15.18
C LEU A 145 3.04 -15.84 -15.45
N PRO A 146 2.25 -16.23 -14.45
CA PRO A 146 0.81 -16.11 -14.51
C PRO A 146 0.43 -14.63 -14.60
N GLN A 147 -0.62 -14.33 -15.36
CA GLN A 147 -1.13 -12.97 -15.51
C GLN A 147 -1.56 -12.42 -14.14
N ALA A 148 -1.00 -11.28 -13.74
CA ALA A 148 -1.42 -10.54 -12.56
C ALA A 148 -2.66 -9.70 -12.87
N ARG A 149 -3.54 -9.53 -11.89
CA ARG A 149 -4.65 -8.60 -11.91
C ARG A 149 -4.49 -7.59 -10.79
N LEU A 150 -4.54 -6.31 -11.13
CA LEU A 150 -4.40 -5.21 -10.19
C LEU A 150 -5.64 -4.33 -10.28
N VAL A 151 -6.31 -4.11 -9.16
CA VAL A 151 -7.53 -3.29 -9.09
C VAL A 151 -7.27 -2.08 -8.21
N LEU A 152 -7.30 -0.90 -8.81
CA LEU A 152 -7.27 0.37 -8.09
C LEU A 152 -8.70 0.71 -7.67
N THR A 153 -8.87 1.07 -6.41
CA THR A 153 -10.19 1.41 -5.86
C THR A 153 -10.17 2.71 -5.08
N ASP A 154 -11.22 3.50 -5.25
CA ASP A 154 -11.44 4.76 -4.54
C ASP A 154 -12.92 5.17 -4.64
N LEU A 155 -13.29 6.35 -4.17
CA LEU A 155 -14.61 6.92 -4.36
C LEU A 155 -14.93 7.14 -5.84
N GLU A 156 -16.22 7.14 -6.16
CA GLU A 156 -16.70 7.28 -7.54
C GLU A 156 -16.21 8.58 -8.21
N ASN A 157 -16.15 9.69 -7.47
CA ASN A 157 -15.63 10.97 -7.95
C ASN A 157 -14.12 10.95 -8.24
N VAL A 158 -13.37 9.96 -7.77
CA VAL A 158 -11.92 9.79 -7.99
C VAL A 158 -11.64 8.82 -9.15
N VAL A 159 -12.60 7.97 -9.55
CA VAL A 159 -12.47 7.03 -10.67
C VAL A 159 -11.91 7.68 -11.95
N PRO A 160 -12.40 8.86 -12.40
CA PRO A 160 -11.86 9.49 -13.60
C PRO A 160 -10.36 9.85 -13.52
N LEU A 161 -9.86 10.21 -12.32
CA LEU A 161 -8.43 10.47 -12.10
C LEU A 161 -7.61 9.19 -12.27
N MET A 162 -8.07 8.10 -11.64
CA MET A 162 -7.41 6.80 -11.73
C MET A 162 -7.40 6.26 -13.15
N GLU A 163 -8.53 6.29 -13.86
CA GLU A 163 -8.61 5.84 -15.26
C GLU A 163 -7.66 6.63 -16.16
N ARG A 164 -7.61 7.97 -16.00
CA ARG A 164 -6.66 8.82 -16.71
C ARG A 164 -5.21 8.41 -16.44
N ASN A 165 -4.85 8.15 -15.19
CA ASN A 165 -3.48 7.79 -14.81
C ASN A 165 -3.12 6.37 -15.27
N VAL A 166 -4.05 5.42 -15.22
CA VAL A 166 -3.90 4.07 -15.82
C VAL A 166 -3.66 4.15 -17.32
N ALA A 167 -4.41 5.00 -18.03
CA ALA A 167 -4.22 5.22 -19.46
C ALA A 167 -2.84 5.85 -19.75
N ARG A 168 -2.44 6.88 -18.99
CA ARG A 168 -1.11 7.51 -19.10
C ARG A 168 0.04 6.54 -18.79
N ALA A 169 -0.19 5.56 -17.92
CA ALA A 169 0.78 4.52 -17.60
C ALA A 169 0.83 3.40 -18.66
N GLY A 170 -0.05 3.41 -19.66
CA GLY A 170 -0.09 2.42 -20.73
C GLY A 170 -0.80 1.11 -20.35
N TYR A 171 -1.64 1.12 -19.31
CA TYR A 171 -2.33 -0.08 -18.80
C TYR A 171 -3.83 -0.09 -19.07
N GLN A 172 -4.33 0.73 -20.01
CA GLN A 172 -5.75 0.76 -20.36
C GLN A 172 -6.25 -0.56 -20.96
N GLN A 173 -5.37 -1.32 -21.60
CA GLN A 173 -5.68 -2.63 -22.17
C GLN A 173 -4.93 -3.72 -21.40
N ALA A 174 -5.63 -4.81 -21.09
CA ALA A 174 -5.01 -5.97 -20.47
C ALA A 174 -3.95 -6.57 -21.41
N SER A 175 -2.81 -6.93 -20.83
CA SER A 175 -1.73 -7.66 -21.50
C SER A 175 -1.71 -9.11 -21.04
N ASN A 176 -0.83 -9.92 -21.63
CA ASN A 176 -0.58 -11.29 -21.16
C ASN A 176 0.10 -11.35 -19.78
N ILE A 177 0.66 -10.23 -19.31
CA ILE A 177 1.37 -10.14 -18.03
C ILE A 177 0.48 -9.53 -16.95
N ILE A 178 -0.23 -8.44 -17.26
CA ILE A 178 -1.00 -7.68 -16.29
C ILE A 178 -2.34 -7.18 -16.86
N ASP A 179 -3.38 -7.25 -16.03
CA ASP A 179 -4.71 -6.67 -16.21
C ASP A 179 -4.93 -5.63 -15.11
N VAL A 180 -4.93 -4.34 -15.46
CA VAL A 180 -5.16 -3.24 -14.50
C VAL A 180 -6.59 -2.74 -14.65
N ARG A 181 -7.33 -2.69 -13.55
CA ARG A 181 -8.73 -2.27 -13.49
C ARG A 181 -8.91 -1.12 -12.51
N VAL A 182 -9.90 -0.28 -12.76
CA VAL A 182 -10.33 0.78 -11.85
C VAL A 182 -11.77 0.49 -11.43
N ARG A 183 -12.06 0.56 -10.13
CA ARG A 183 -13.42 0.36 -9.58
C ARG A 183 -13.72 1.39 -8.50
N SER A 184 -14.99 1.75 -8.36
CA SER A 184 -15.44 2.51 -7.20
C SER A 184 -15.58 1.57 -5.99
N LEU A 185 -15.06 1.98 -4.84
CA LEU A 185 -15.22 1.29 -3.56
C LEU A 185 -15.19 2.34 -2.44
N ALA A 186 -16.37 2.67 -1.92
CA ALA A 186 -16.47 3.46 -0.70
C ALA A 186 -16.14 2.58 0.51
N TRP A 187 -15.28 3.06 1.41
CA TRP A 187 -14.91 2.28 2.59
C TRP A 187 -16.13 1.99 3.46
N GLY A 188 -16.18 0.80 4.05
CA GLY A 188 -17.29 0.31 4.86
C GLY A 188 -18.51 -0.13 4.07
N ASN A 189 -18.56 0.10 2.76
CA ASN A 189 -19.66 -0.35 1.91
C ASN A 189 -19.50 -1.84 1.57
N SER A 190 -20.33 -2.67 2.20
CA SER A 190 -20.32 -4.13 2.03
C SER A 190 -20.75 -4.58 0.63
N GLU A 191 -21.68 -3.86 -0.01
CA GLU A 191 -22.11 -4.14 -1.38
C GLU A 191 -20.96 -3.92 -2.37
N HIS A 192 -20.22 -2.82 -2.26
CA HIS A 192 -19.08 -2.55 -3.14
C HIS A 192 -18.00 -3.64 -2.98
N ALA A 193 -17.69 -4.05 -1.74
CA ALA A 193 -16.73 -5.12 -1.49
C ALA A 193 -17.22 -6.48 -2.04
N SER A 194 -18.49 -6.81 -1.83
CA SER A 194 -19.10 -8.06 -2.34
C SER A 194 -19.10 -8.11 -3.88
N ASN A 195 -19.52 -7.01 -4.53
CA ASN A 195 -19.51 -6.91 -5.99
C ASN A 195 -18.11 -7.07 -6.56
N LEU A 196 -17.09 -6.45 -5.93
CA LEU A 196 -15.70 -6.61 -6.35
C LEU A 196 -15.22 -8.06 -6.21
N LEU A 197 -15.47 -8.70 -5.07
CA LEU A 197 -15.10 -10.11 -4.87
C LEU A 197 -15.82 -11.04 -5.86
N SER A 198 -17.10 -10.79 -6.12
CA SER A 198 -17.88 -11.54 -7.11
C SER A 198 -17.33 -11.37 -8.53
N GLU A 199 -16.92 -10.15 -8.92
CA GLU A 199 -16.30 -9.89 -10.23
C GLU A 199 -14.96 -10.62 -10.39
N LEU A 200 -14.18 -10.69 -9.30
CA LEU A 200 -12.84 -11.27 -9.31
C LEU A 200 -12.83 -12.79 -9.23
N SER A 201 -13.94 -13.39 -8.80
CA SER A 201 -14.10 -14.84 -8.68
C SER A 201 -14.27 -15.47 -10.07
N ILE A 202 -13.33 -16.34 -10.46
CA ILE A 202 -13.29 -16.96 -11.81
C ILE A 202 -13.95 -18.35 -11.82
N GLN A 203 -14.19 -18.93 -10.65
CA GLN A 203 -14.84 -20.24 -10.45
C GLN A 203 -15.76 -20.18 -9.23
N GLU A 204 -16.77 -21.05 -9.16
CA GLU A 204 -17.63 -21.30 -7.98
C GLU A 204 -16.85 -21.94 -6.80
N THR A 205 -15.55 -21.66 -6.68
CA THR A 205 -14.75 -22.08 -5.55
C THR A 205 -14.94 -21.07 -4.42
N ALA A 206 -15.26 -21.54 -3.21
CA ALA A 206 -15.45 -20.72 -2.01
C ALA A 206 -14.18 -20.02 -1.48
N VAL A 207 -13.13 -19.89 -2.29
CA VAL A 207 -11.83 -19.32 -1.92
C VAL A 207 -11.82 -17.83 -2.24
N ASN A 208 -11.25 -17.02 -1.35
CA ASN A 208 -11.05 -15.60 -1.61
C ASN A 208 -10.19 -15.41 -2.88
N PRO A 209 -10.66 -14.64 -3.88
CA PRO A 209 -9.93 -14.44 -5.13
C PRO A 209 -8.70 -13.53 -4.97
N LEU A 210 -8.60 -12.80 -3.86
CA LEU A 210 -7.53 -11.86 -3.58
C LEU A 210 -6.30 -12.58 -3.03
N SER A 211 -5.15 -12.15 -3.52
CA SER A 211 -3.84 -12.52 -3.01
C SER A 211 -3.27 -11.45 -2.09
N HIS A 212 -3.58 -10.17 -2.35
CA HIS A 212 -3.06 -9.04 -1.58
C HIS A 212 -4.06 -7.89 -1.51
N ILE A 213 -3.99 -7.14 -0.43
CA ILE A 213 -4.67 -5.85 -0.23
C ILE A 213 -3.58 -4.81 0.07
N LEU A 214 -3.53 -3.74 -0.71
CA LEU A 214 -2.62 -2.62 -0.52
C LEU A 214 -3.36 -1.44 0.10
N CYS A 215 -2.71 -0.75 1.02
CA CYS A 215 -3.18 0.50 1.60
C CYS A 215 -2.01 1.49 1.62
N SER A 216 -2.22 2.69 1.08
CA SER A 216 -1.22 3.75 1.10
C SER A 216 -1.76 4.99 1.79
N ASP A 217 -1.28 5.25 3.00
CA ASP A 217 -1.55 6.47 3.75
C ASP A 217 -3.03 6.72 4.10
N LEU A 218 -3.75 5.67 4.49
CA LEU A 218 -5.21 5.71 4.70
C LEU A 218 -5.64 5.97 6.15
N VAL A 219 -4.70 5.99 7.09
CA VAL A 219 -4.95 6.12 8.54
C VAL A 219 -4.68 7.57 8.94
N TYR A 220 -5.68 8.45 8.75
CA TYR A 220 -5.51 9.90 8.98
C TYR A 220 -6.72 10.63 9.59
N PHE A 221 -7.96 10.23 9.26
CA PHE A 221 -9.16 10.83 9.85
C PHE A 221 -9.90 9.82 10.74
N PRO A 222 -10.12 10.13 12.04
CA PRO A 222 -10.78 9.22 12.99
C PRO A 222 -12.12 8.64 12.50
N GLN A 223 -12.94 9.48 11.86
CA GLN A 223 -14.25 9.07 11.34
C GLN A 223 -14.16 8.10 10.14
N LEU A 224 -13.00 7.97 9.51
CA LEU A 224 -12.77 7.03 8.41
C LEU A 224 -12.11 5.72 8.86
N LEU A 225 -11.66 5.62 10.12
CA LEU A 225 -10.97 4.44 10.63
C LEU A 225 -11.88 3.20 10.68
N PRO A 226 -13.12 3.27 11.25
CA PRO A 226 -14.02 2.11 11.23
C PRO A 226 -14.39 1.61 9.82
N PRO A 227 -14.83 2.47 8.87
CA PRO A 227 -15.18 1.98 7.54
C PRO A 227 -13.97 1.41 6.79
N LEU A 228 -12.76 1.99 6.96
CA LEU A 228 -11.54 1.41 6.39
C LEU A 228 -11.28 -0.01 6.91
N LEU A 229 -11.29 -0.18 8.24
CA LEU A 229 -11.07 -1.49 8.85
C LEU A 229 -12.14 -2.50 8.40
N ARG A 230 -13.41 -2.08 8.32
CA ARG A 230 -14.51 -2.90 7.81
C ARG A 230 -14.26 -3.38 6.38
N SER A 231 -13.79 -2.51 5.48
CA SER A 231 -13.44 -2.90 4.12
C SER A 231 -12.28 -3.89 4.07
N ILE A 232 -11.22 -3.66 4.85
CA ILE A 232 -10.09 -4.60 4.95
C ILE A 232 -10.58 -5.96 5.44
N ILE A 233 -11.44 -6.00 6.47
CA ILE A 233 -12.03 -7.22 7.00
C ILE A 233 -12.83 -7.95 5.92
N SER A 234 -13.77 -7.27 5.26
CA SER A 234 -14.63 -7.87 4.22
C SER A 234 -13.82 -8.41 3.04
N LEU A 235 -12.83 -7.65 2.55
CA LEU A 235 -11.98 -8.08 1.44
C LEU A 235 -11.02 -9.21 1.83
N SER A 236 -10.65 -9.33 3.11
CA SER A 236 -9.83 -10.43 3.62
C SER A 236 -10.61 -11.70 3.96
N GLY A 237 -11.94 -11.63 3.96
CA GLY A 237 -12.81 -12.75 4.31
C GLY A 237 -12.71 -13.89 3.28
N TYR A 238 -12.82 -15.12 3.75
CA TYR A 238 -13.00 -16.29 2.88
C TYR A 238 -14.14 -17.14 3.42
N GLY A 239 -14.80 -17.88 2.53
CA GLY A 239 -16.01 -18.62 2.88
C GLY A 239 -15.78 -19.58 4.04
N LEU A 240 -16.79 -19.72 4.91
CA LEU A 240 -16.88 -20.68 6.01
C LEU A 240 -16.88 -22.16 5.56
N ALA A 241 -16.51 -22.43 4.31
CA ALA A 241 -16.68 -23.73 3.67
C ALA A 241 -15.66 -24.75 4.20
N ASP A 242 -16.06 -25.41 5.28
CA ASP A 242 -15.72 -26.75 5.77
C ASP A 242 -14.28 -27.22 5.47
N ASP A 243 -13.39 -26.89 6.41
CA ASP A 243 -11.97 -27.28 6.49
C ASP A 243 -11.79 -28.79 6.77
N LYS A 244 -12.34 -29.65 5.89
CA LYS A 244 -12.12 -31.11 5.91
C LYS A 244 -10.99 -31.57 5.00
N SER A 245 -10.38 -30.64 4.27
CA SER A 245 -9.26 -30.92 3.37
C SER A 245 -7.97 -30.45 4.03
N ASN A 246 -7.20 -31.39 4.57
CA ASN A 246 -5.87 -31.25 5.19
C ASN A 246 -4.77 -30.66 4.25
N SER A 247 -5.12 -29.87 3.24
CA SER A 247 -4.18 -29.18 2.38
C SER A 247 -3.79 -27.84 3.02
N SER A 248 -2.54 -27.73 3.47
CA SER A 248 -1.79 -26.50 3.80
C SER A 248 -2.62 -25.22 3.97
N ALA A 249 -2.80 -24.81 5.23
CA ALA A 249 -3.42 -23.57 5.68
C ALA A 249 -3.34 -22.42 4.66
N LYS A 250 -4.41 -22.19 3.91
CA LYS A 250 -4.52 -21.00 3.06
C LYS A 250 -4.71 -19.80 3.98
N THR A 251 -3.63 -19.08 4.24
CA THR A 251 -3.71 -17.72 4.76
C THR A 251 -4.48 -16.89 3.75
N GLY A 252 -5.41 -16.04 4.20
CA GLY A 252 -6.13 -15.12 3.31
C GLY A 252 -5.17 -14.15 2.59
N PRO A 253 -5.69 -13.13 1.88
CA PRO A 253 -4.82 -12.17 1.22
C PRO A 253 -3.85 -11.51 2.21
N GLU A 254 -2.61 -11.28 1.78
CA GLU A 254 -1.63 -10.51 2.54
C GLU A 254 -2.01 -9.02 2.50
N LEU A 255 -2.01 -8.38 3.66
CA LEU A 255 -2.26 -6.96 3.81
C LEU A 255 -0.93 -6.22 3.85
N ILE A 256 -0.72 -5.26 2.94
CA ILE A 256 0.46 -4.39 2.92
C ILE A 256 -0.02 -2.96 3.14
N ILE A 257 0.42 -2.32 4.23
CA ILE A 257 0.06 -0.94 4.58
C ILE A 257 1.31 -0.09 4.63
N SER A 258 1.40 0.92 3.77
CA SER A 258 2.34 2.02 3.98
C SER A 258 1.66 3.17 4.71
N TYR A 259 2.35 3.78 5.66
CA TYR A 259 1.75 4.70 6.61
C TYR A 259 2.72 5.80 7.04
N LYS A 260 2.18 7.00 7.25
CA LYS A 260 2.85 8.13 7.87
C LYS A 260 2.12 8.53 9.15
N ILE A 261 2.84 8.59 10.27
CA ILE A 261 2.28 9.12 11.51
C ILE A 261 1.99 10.62 11.34
N ARG A 262 0.76 11.04 11.64
CA ARG A 262 0.40 12.48 11.75
C ARG A 262 -0.08 12.84 13.13
N SER A 263 -0.85 11.95 13.74
CA SER A 263 -1.35 12.13 15.10
C SER A 263 -1.57 10.77 15.74
N LEU A 264 -0.55 10.31 16.46
CA LEU A 264 -0.57 9.01 17.12
C LEU A 264 -1.85 8.79 17.95
N THR A 265 -2.24 9.76 18.78
CA THR A 265 -3.46 9.64 19.61
C THR A 265 -4.74 9.45 18.80
N LYS A 266 -4.82 9.99 17.59
CA LYS A 266 -5.98 9.84 16.70
C LYS A 266 -5.95 8.53 15.93
N GLU A 267 -4.77 7.99 15.68
CA GLU A 267 -4.51 6.86 14.78
C GLU A 267 -4.37 5.54 15.57
N GLN A 268 -3.91 5.58 16.83
CA GLN A 268 -3.76 4.42 17.71
C GLN A 268 -5.00 3.52 17.80
N PRO A 269 -6.24 4.05 17.90
CA PRO A 269 -7.43 3.18 17.94
C PRO A 269 -7.55 2.27 16.71
N PHE A 270 -7.13 2.73 15.52
CA PHE A 270 -7.12 1.89 14.33
C PHE A 270 -6.11 0.75 14.45
N TRP A 271 -4.89 1.03 14.89
CA TRP A 271 -3.85 0.02 15.02
C TRP A 271 -4.17 -1.04 16.07
N ALA A 272 -4.73 -0.62 17.22
CA ALA A 272 -5.21 -1.53 18.25
C ALA A 272 -6.33 -2.45 17.72
N ALA A 273 -7.31 -1.87 17.02
CA ALA A 273 -8.39 -2.64 16.41
C ALA A 273 -7.84 -3.58 15.32
N LEU A 274 -6.98 -3.10 14.41
CA LEU A 274 -6.35 -3.90 13.36
C LEU A 274 -5.62 -5.11 13.96
N GLY A 275 -4.88 -4.94 15.07
CA GLY A 275 -4.15 -6.01 15.77
C GLY A 275 -5.04 -7.09 16.39
N SER A 276 -6.32 -6.80 16.65
CA SER A 276 -7.30 -7.81 17.07
C SER A 276 -7.79 -8.69 15.91
N TRP A 277 -7.61 -8.23 14.66
CA TRP A 277 -8.09 -8.87 13.43
C TRP A 277 -6.95 -9.47 12.61
N PHE A 278 -5.76 -8.87 12.65
CA PHE A 278 -4.61 -9.22 11.82
C PHE A 278 -3.35 -9.39 12.66
N ASP A 279 -2.55 -10.40 12.31
CA ASP A 279 -1.16 -10.50 12.73
C ASP A 279 -0.33 -9.71 11.72
N PHE A 280 0.36 -8.66 12.15
CA PHE A 280 1.16 -7.82 11.26
C PHE A 280 2.48 -7.43 11.91
N GLN A 281 3.47 -7.12 11.08
CA GLN A 281 4.79 -6.68 11.50
C GLN A 281 5.29 -5.53 10.63
N ALA A 282 6.12 -4.66 11.19
CA ALA A 282 6.83 -3.65 10.43
C ALA A 282 7.88 -4.32 9.52
N VAL A 283 8.15 -3.69 8.38
CA VAL A 283 9.24 -4.07 7.50
C VAL A 283 10.51 -3.38 7.97
N ASP A 284 11.56 -4.16 8.18
CA ASP A 284 12.93 -3.69 8.37
C ASP A 284 13.69 -3.79 7.05
N CYS A 285 14.74 -2.98 6.90
CA CYS A 285 15.63 -3.02 5.76
C CYS A 285 17.09 -2.86 6.15
N ARG A 286 17.98 -3.29 5.25
CA ARG A 286 19.41 -2.98 5.31
C ARG A 286 19.99 -2.86 3.91
N THR A 287 21.06 -2.10 3.77
CA THR A 287 21.85 -2.08 2.53
C THR A 287 22.74 -3.32 2.48
N ILE A 288 22.67 -4.08 1.39
CA ILE A 288 23.57 -5.18 1.08
C ILE A 288 24.83 -4.56 0.44
N PRO A 289 26.02 -4.74 1.03
CA PRO A 289 27.25 -4.25 0.42
C PRO A 289 27.45 -4.91 -0.94
N ARG A 290 27.70 -4.12 -1.99
CA ARG A 290 28.23 -4.67 -3.23
C ARG A 290 29.55 -5.35 -2.88
N LYS A 291 29.78 -6.58 -3.33
CA LYS A 291 31.08 -7.27 -3.20
C LYS A 291 32.17 -6.45 -3.91
N ALA A 292 32.65 -5.40 -3.26
CA ALA A 292 33.88 -4.74 -3.59
C ALA A 292 35.01 -5.64 -3.08
N THR A 293 36.03 -5.82 -3.91
CA THR A 293 37.21 -6.61 -3.61
C THR A 293 37.93 -6.08 -2.36
N SER A 294 37.59 -6.69 -1.21
CA SER A 294 38.41 -6.91 -0.01
C SER A 294 39.31 -5.78 0.48
N THR A 295 38.88 -5.12 1.55
CA THR A 295 39.70 -4.81 2.73
C THR A 295 38.85 -5.05 3.99
N ASP A 296 39.39 -5.80 4.95
CA ASP A 296 38.71 -6.57 6.01
C ASP A 296 37.99 -5.81 7.15
N ASP A 297 37.58 -4.55 7.01
CA ASP A 297 37.03 -3.76 8.15
C ASP A 297 35.82 -2.86 7.79
N GLU A 298 34.97 -3.23 6.82
CA GLU A 298 33.71 -2.51 6.60
C GLU A 298 32.67 -2.91 7.67
N PRO A 299 32.07 -1.96 8.39
CA PRO A 299 31.08 -2.26 9.42
C PRO A 299 29.85 -2.94 8.81
N GLU A 300 29.38 -4.02 9.45
CA GLU A 300 28.15 -4.70 9.05
C GLU A 300 26.98 -3.73 9.12
N VAL A 301 26.28 -3.52 8.00
CA VAL A 301 25.13 -2.63 7.95
C VAL A 301 24.00 -3.24 8.78
N GLU A 302 23.68 -2.59 9.89
CA GLU A 302 22.64 -3.00 10.83
C GLU A 302 21.25 -2.88 10.18
N TRP A 303 20.35 -3.80 10.53
CA TRP A 303 18.94 -3.70 10.15
C TRP A 303 18.30 -2.50 10.85
N HIS A 304 17.56 -1.70 10.08
CA HIS A 304 16.76 -0.61 10.62
C HIS A 304 15.36 -0.65 10.05
N ARG A 305 14.42 -0.01 10.73
CA ARG A 305 13.03 0.03 10.27
C ARG A 305 12.90 0.75 8.94
N PHE A 306 12.27 0.12 7.96
CA PHE A 306 12.11 0.72 6.66
C PHE A 306 11.17 1.93 6.72
N GLY A 307 11.69 3.10 6.34
CA GLY A 307 11.00 4.38 6.44
C GLY A 307 11.41 5.22 7.65
N SER A 308 12.22 4.68 8.56
CA SER A 308 12.77 5.45 9.69
C SER A 308 13.88 6.42 9.27
N GLN A 309 14.49 6.22 8.10
CA GLN A 309 15.53 7.09 7.58
C GLN A 309 15.05 7.81 6.31
N GLY A 310 15.37 9.10 6.19
CA GLY A 310 14.99 9.90 5.02
C GLY A 310 15.39 9.27 3.68
N GLN A 311 16.56 8.64 3.64
CA GLN A 311 17.08 7.96 2.46
C GLN A 311 16.22 6.78 1.99
N ASP A 312 15.39 6.18 2.86
CA ASP A 312 14.51 5.05 2.55
C ASP A 312 13.36 5.44 1.63
N TYR A 313 13.03 6.73 1.52
CA TYR A 313 11.97 7.25 0.64
C TYR A 313 12.43 8.44 -0.21
N GLY A 314 13.75 8.62 -0.34
CA GLY A 314 14.35 9.64 -1.20
C GLY A 314 14.29 11.06 -0.64
N ALA A 315 14.20 11.19 0.69
CA ALA A 315 14.38 12.43 1.43
C ALA A 315 15.81 12.55 1.99
N THR A 316 16.12 13.72 2.55
CA THR A 316 17.37 13.99 3.26
C THR A 316 17.46 13.21 4.56
N ALA A 317 18.66 12.86 5.02
CA ALA A 317 18.88 12.16 6.30
C ALA A 317 18.22 12.87 7.49
N ASP A 318 18.17 14.20 7.48
CA ASP A 318 17.54 15.03 8.53
C ASP A 318 16.01 15.08 8.48
N SER A 319 15.37 14.26 7.63
CA SER A 319 13.91 14.24 7.56
C SER A 319 13.36 13.51 8.79
N ASP A 320 12.62 14.24 9.61
CA ASP A 320 11.94 13.78 10.83
C ASP A 320 10.61 13.04 10.56
N GLN A 321 10.45 12.44 9.37
CA GLN A 321 9.19 11.78 9.05
C GLN A 321 9.19 10.34 9.52
N GLU A 322 8.24 10.01 10.39
CA GLU A 322 8.02 8.64 10.84
C GLU A 322 7.11 7.92 9.83
N LEU A 323 7.75 7.17 8.93
CA LEU A 323 7.09 6.35 7.92
C LEU A 323 7.30 4.87 8.21
N PHE A 324 6.32 4.07 7.82
CA PHE A 324 6.28 2.63 8.05
C PHE A 324 5.75 1.91 6.82
N VAL A 325 6.23 0.69 6.61
CA VAL A 325 5.51 -0.34 5.87
C VAL A 325 5.21 -1.48 6.82
N PHE A 326 3.95 -1.92 6.84
CA PHE A 326 3.50 -3.09 7.56
C PHE A 326 3.09 -4.15 6.57
N VAL A 327 3.39 -5.40 6.89
CA VAL A 327 2.76 -6.55 6.24
C VAL A 327 2.07 -7.42 7.27
N GLY A 328 0.94 -8.00 6.89
CA GLY A 328 0.18 -8.82 7.82
C GLY A 328 -0.81 -9.76 7.16
N HIS A 329 -1.32 -10.67 7.97
CA HIS A 329 -2.30 -11.66 7.58
C HIS A 329 -3.45 -11.69 8.57
N ARG A 330 -4.60 -12.13 8.09
CA ARG A 330 -5.77 -12.35 8.93
C ARG A 330 -5.45 -13.36 10.03
N ARG A 331 -5.74 -13.03 11.30
CA ARG A 331 -5.50 -13.97 12.42
C ARG A 331 -6.36 -15.21 12.25
N LYS A 332 -5.80 -16.38 12.54
CA LYS A 332 -6.50 -17.68 12.45
C LYS A 332 -7.82 -17.72 13.20
N ASP A 333 -7.90 -17.09 14.37
CA ASP A 333 -9.10 -17.09 15.23
C ASP A 333 -10.18 -16.08 14.81
N THR A 334 -9.89 -15.23 13.82
CA THR A 334 -10.81 -14.20 13.27
C THR A 334 -11.38 -14.58 11.91
N ILE A 335 -10.95 -15.72 11.38
CA ILE A 335 -11.42 -16.26 10.12
C ILE A 335 -12.88 -16.69 10.26
N GLY A 336 -13.69 -16.40 9.24
CA GLY A 336 -15.13 -16.60 9.29
C GLY A 336 -15.90 -15.62 10.17
N CYS A 337 -15.22 -14.74 10.92
CA CYS A 337 -15.88 -13.71 11.71
C CYS A 337 -16.17 -12.45 10.86
N LEU A 338 -17.31 -11.82 11.10
CA LEU A 338 -17.74 -10.60 10.44
C LEU A 338 -17.52 -9.37 11.32
N ALA A 339 -17.24 -8.22 10.70
CA ALA A 339 -17.16 -6.95 11.40
C ALA A 339 -18.55 -6.55 11.96
N PRO A 340 -18.69 -6.15 13.24
CA PRO A 340 -19.97 -5.73 13.81
C PRO A 340 -20.43 -4.40 13.19
N GLU A 341 -21.73 -4.20 13.00
CA GLU A 341 -22.27 -2.97 12.40
C GLU A 341 -21.92 -1.71 13.21
N CYS A 342 -21.84 -1.83 14.53
CA CYS A 342 -21.45 -0.72 15.40
C CYS A 342 -19.95 -0.43 15.28
N ASP A 343 -19.60 0.78 14.85
CA ASP A 343 -18.22 1.23 14.73
C ASP A 343 -17.48 1.24 16.07
N ALA A 344 -18.16 1.59 17.17
CA ALA A 344 -17.54 1.56 18.50
C ALA A 344 -17.13 0.13 18.90
N ASP A 345 -17.94 -0.87 18.59
CA ASP A 345 -17.62 -2.27 18.84
C ASP A 345 -16.49 -2.76 17.94
N LEU A 346 -16.51 -2.39 16.65
CA LEU A 346 -15.45 -2.73 15.71
C LEU A 346 -14.10 -2.17 16.15
N MET A 347 -14.07 -0.91 16.60
CA MET A 347 -12.85 -0.25 17.06
C MET A 347 -12.36 -0.77 18.43
N GLN A 348 -13.19 -1.51 19.17
CA GLN A 348 -12.78 -2.27 20.35
C GLN A 348 -12.26 -3.68 19.99
N GLY A 349 -12.15 -4.01 18.70
CA GLY A 349 -11.72 -5.31 18.21
C GLY A 349 -12.77 -6.42 18.37
N LYS A 350 -14.03 -6.07 18.64
CA LYS A 350 -15.12 -7.05 18.72
C LYS A 350 -15.47 -7.57 17.33
N ARG A 351 -16.00 -8.79 17.29
CA ARG A 351 -16.30 -9.52 16.05
C ARG A 351 -17.57 -10.34 16.19
N LEU A 352 -18.29 -10.49 15.10
CA LEU A 352 -19.45 -11.38 14.99
C LEU A 352 -18.97 -12.77 14.57
N ARG A 353 -19.15 -13.76 15.42
CA ARG A 353 -18.74 -15.15 15.18
C ARG A 353 -19.98 -16.02 14.93
N PRO A 354 -20.00 -16.87 13.89
CA PRO A 354 -21.09 -17.82 13.67
C PRO A 354 -21.25 -18.76 14.86
N ARG A 355 -22.49 -19.02 15.31
CA ARG A 355 -22.73 -20.03 16.35
C ARG A 355 -22.64 -21.44 15.75
N PRO A 356 -21.91 -22.38 16.38
CA PRO A 356 -21.66 -23.71 15.81
C PRO A 356 -22.87 -24.66 15.76
N ALA A 357 -24.09 -24.22 16.07
CA ALA A 357 -25.26 -25.10 16.24
C ALA A 357 -26.60 -24.52 15.72
N SER A 358 -26.59 -23.41 14.98
CA SER A 358 -27.79 -22.88 14.33
C SER A 358 -27.70 -23.11 12.83
N ASP A 359 -28.74 -23.72 12.25
CA ASP A 359 -28.92 -23.77 10.78
C ASP A 359 -29.26 -22.37 10.21
N ASP A 360 -29.56 -21.40 11.07
CA ASP A 360 -29.74 -19.99 10.73
C ASP A 360 -28.43 -19.20 10.87
N ASP A 361 -28.31 -18.12 10.09
CA ASP A 361 -27.27 -17.07 10.11
C ASP A 361 -27.21 -16.32 11.47
N ASP A 362 -27.06 -17.05 12.58
CA ASP A 362 -26.99 -16.51 13.93
C ASP A 362 -25.52 -16.27 14.30
N PHE A 363 -25.23 -15.01 14.64
CA PHE A 363 -23.91 -14.57 15.04
C PHE A 363 -23.92 -14.09 16.49
N GLU A 364 -22.86 -14.42 17.21
CA GLU A 364 -22.59 -13.85 18.53
C GLU A 364 -21.51 -12.78 18.46
N LEU A 365 -21.74 -11.67 19.16
CA LEU A 365 -20.72 -10.64 19.34
C LEU A 365 -19.74 -11.10 20.41
N VAL A 366 -18.49 -11.34 20.02
CA VAL A 366 -17.42 -11.76 20.91
C VAL A 366 -16.36 -10.66 21.04
N SER A 367 -15.84 -10.51 22.25
CA SER A 367 -14.70 -9.63 22.52
C SER A 367 -13.40 -10.34 22.16
N PRO A 368 -12.33 -9.61 21.79
CA PRO A 368 -11.04 -10.22 21.56
C PRO A 368 -10.57 -10.92 22.84
N SER A 369 -10.01 -12.12 22.71
CA SER A 369 -9.29 -12.75 23.82
C SER A 369 -8.15 -11.81 24.21
N SER A 370 -7.97 -11.55 25.50
CA SER A 370 -7.18 -10.46 26.10
C SER A 370 -5.66 -10.47 25.84
N GLY A 371 -5.21 -10.90 24.66
CA GLY A 371 -3.81 -11.10 24.27
C GLY A 371 -3.37 -10.34 23.02
N GLY A 372 -4.06 -9.26 22.67
CA GLY A 372 -3.48 -8.25 21.78
C GLY A 372 -2.63 -7.29 22.61
N GLU A 373 -1.39 -7.66 22.93
CA GLU A 373 -0.40 -6.63 23.28
C GLU A 373 -0.41 -5.61 22.13
N ASP A 374 -0.41 -4.31 22.46
CA ASP A 374 -0.40 -3.23 21.46
C ASP A 374 0.98 -3.23 20.78
N TYR A 375 1.17 -4.15 19.84
CA TYR A 375 2.41 -4.34 19.08
C TYR A 375 2.84 -3.01 18.47
N PHE A 376 1.88 -2.21 18.01
CA PHE A 376 2.14 -0.89 17.47
C PHE A 376 2.65 0.09 18.53
N GLU A 377 2.07 0.12 19.74
CA GLU A 377 2.63 0.88 20.86
C GLU A 377 4.05 0.42 21.22
N TRP A 378 4.29 -0.89 21.30
CA TRP A 378 5.64 -1.43 21.54
C TRP A 378 6.64 -1.00 20.45
N LEU A 379 6.20 -1.01 19.20
CA LEU A 379 6.99 -0.60 18.03
C LEU A 379 7.40 0.87 18.11
N LEU A 380 6.52 1.74 18.61
CA LEU A 380 6.77 3.16 18.83
C LEU A 380 7.70 3.41 20.02
N LEU A 381 7.49 2.72 21.14
CA LEU A 381 8.36 2.80 22.31
C LEU A 381 9.78 2.38 21.98
N SER A 382 9.94 1.34 21.16
CA SER A 382 11.25 0.84 20.73
C SER A 382 12.02 1.86 19.87
N ASN A 383 11.34 2.69 19.09
CA ASN A 383 11.97 3.76 18.32
C ASN A 383 12.45 4.92 19.18
N MET A 384 11.73 5.24 20.26
CA MET A 384 12.13 6.33 21.16
C MET A 384 13.34 5.97 22.02
N GLY A 385 13.57 4.69 22.32
CA GLY A 385 14.71 4.23 23.10
C GLY A 385 16.07 4.34 22.38
N ALA A 386 16.08 4.29 21.04
CA ALA A 386 17.31 4.33 20.24
C ALA A 386 17.94 5.74 20.14
N GLY A 387 17.21 6.80 20.50
CA GLY A 387 17.69 8.19 20.42
C GLY A 387 18.30 8.76 21.71
N LEU A 388 18.44 7.96 22.78
CA LEU A 388 18.93 8.39 24.09
C LEU A 388 20.27 7.73 24.51
N GLY A 389 20.96 7.08 23.57
CA GLY A 389 22.24 6.37 23.78
C GLY A 389 23.47 7.20 23.45
#